data_AF-A0AAR2KYB6-F1
#
_entry.id   AF-A0AAR2KYB6-F1
#
_cell.length_a   1.000
_cell.length_b   1.000
_cell.length_c   1.000
_cell.angle_alpha   90.00
_cell.angle_beta   90.00
_cell.angle_gamma   90.00
#
_symmetry.space_group_name_H-M   'P 1'
#
loop_
_entity.id
_entity.type
_entity.pdbx_description
1 polymer ?
#
loop_
_entity_poly.entity_id
_entity_poly.type
_entity_poly.pdbx_seq_one_letter_code
_entity_poly.pdbx_strand_id
1 'polypeptide(L)'
;MKKLLLNLLVVLSRDLSAVQLFKESRVMLALMLLVRPSSSDRRPSGKGRRSWTSVQQEELQLHALATLATVAPLMLDEYLSCQANTCLLMLLEWCTQQDSYFGQSHGFHGAGGQGGKKAQMRYCVRLLRSMVSLSNSLINQDLCDQGALSQLLGLLRHFQEREEEEDAVCVEIQTDVLLTLSALCEEDMHRKELFGAEGVEMVIRYLKMNPAQLYSGLGHNRLFLSTVDCVWSCIVGCYTTEDLFLEKEGAFLLLDFLHLSPRSMKSALLGTLLELCDNHKTLVHVDAWRGEKDLTAPALLLQLWRQEEAKLGVNRDQQGRITDVKKPILSRYQEEEPLVSVAANRPSAAVMDVSENLRSKIYCLFCRIGFEELRGLTAEDYITLSIVSRYLDFKTGEVWSEVSAELELEGVRPITPDAEALSTIVQTSEDTARHVCLLQQSILDQQKQEDLKEEKLAYKEISLNRKQQELTAKSWQHHVAKTSDYKILKESKLLQERSIELSRPREKSDGFIFHSTHIPNLQTTNFFSRVLTIESTPAALTGGPLANTDLALERVPIEGGALRKVAPSNTELELPNTVTVK
;
A
#
# COMPACT_ATOMS: atom_id res chain seq x y z
N MET A 1 19.21 1.38 50.78
CA MET A 1 18.37 2.55 51.13
C MET A 1 17.99 3.40 49.93
N LYS A 2 18.91 4.02 49.17
CA LYS A 2 18.52 4.91 48.05
C LYS A 2 17.67 4.25 46.96
N LYS A 3 18.01 3.04 46.48
CA LYS A 3 17.19 2.29 45.51
C LYS A 3 15.78 2.00 46.02
N LEU A 4 15.66 1.61 47.29
CA LEU A 4 14.37 1.37 47.93
C LEU A 4 13.55 2.66 48.00
N LEU A 5 14.18 3.78 48.34
CA LEU A 5 13.52 5.09 48.34
C LEU A 5 13.00 5.44 46.95
N LEU A 6 13.80 5.27 45.90
CA LEU A 6 13.37 5.56 44.54
C LEU A 6 12.18 4.70 44.10
N ASN A 7 12.19 3.40 44.41
CA ASN A 7 11.03 2.54 44.20
C ASN A 7 9.78 3.02 44.98
N LEU A 8 9.97 3.45 46.23
CA LEU A 8 8.86 3.98 47.05
C LEU A 8 8.29 5.26 46.44
N LEU A 9 9.11 6.14 45.85
CA LEU A 9 8.62 7.33 45.16
C LEU A 9 7.64 6.98 44.03
N VAL A 10 7.94 5.94 43.25
CA VAL A 10 7.06 5.47 42.15
C VAL A 10 5.74 4.91 42.68
N VAL A 11 5.75 4.23 43.82
CA VAL A 11 4.51 3.69 44.40
C VAL A 11 3.67 4.82 45.01
N LEU A 12 4.32 5.73 45.73
CA LEU A 12 3.69 6.85 46.41
C LEU A 12 3.17 7.93 45.44
N SER A 13 3.74 8.05 44.24
CA SER A 13 3.29 9.04 43.24
C SER A 13 1.84 8.85 42.77
N ARG A 14 1.22 7.70 43.09
CA ARG A 14 -0.20 7.46 42.86
C ARG A 14 -1.12 8.30 43.76
N ASP A 15 -0.62 8.82 44.88
CA ASP A 15 -1.34 9.73 45.76
C ASP A 15 -0.86 11.17 45.54
N LEU A 16 -1.77 12.05 45.12
CA LEU A 16 -1.47 13.47 44.88
C LEU A 16 -0.94 14.18 46.14
N SER A 17 -1.34 13.73 47.34
CA SER A 17 -0.82 14.25 48.61
C SER A 17 0.68 13.97 48.76
N ALA A 18 1.12 12.78 48.34
CA ALA A 18 2.53 12.41 48.33
C ALA A 18 3.31 13.20 47.27
N VAL A 19 2.71 13.48 46.11
CA VAL A 19 3.31 14.35 45.09
C VAL A 19 3.59 15.75 45.65
N GLN A 20 2.67 16.30 46.46
CA GLN A 20 2.91 17.58 47.13
C GLN A 20 4.14 17.54 48.05
N LEU A 21 4.29 16.46 48.82
CA LEU A 21 5.50 16.25 49.64
C LEU A 21 6.76 16.12 48.78
N PHE A 22 6.66 15.56 47.57
CA PHE A 22 7.79 15.48 46.64
C PHE A 22 8.25 16.85 46.15
N LYS A 23 7.29 17.76 45.89
CA LYS A 23 7.55 19.15 45.50
C LYS A 23 8.27 19.90 46.61
N GLU A 24 7.72 19.84 47.82
CA GLU A 24 8.29 20.48 49.01
C GLU A 24 9.69 19.93 49.35
N SER A 25 9.87 18.63 49.20
CA SER A 25 11.15 17.94 49.47
C SER A 25 12.15 18.05 48.31
N ARG A 26 11.83 18.78 47.23
CA ARG A 26 12.68 18.97 46.04
C ARG A 26 13.15 17.66 45.42
N VAL A 27 12.27 16.66 45.37
CA VAL A 27 12.57 15.32 44.83
C VAL A 27 13.01 15.40 43.37
N MET A 28 12.35 16.23 42.55
CA MET A 28 12.72 16.45 41.14
C MET A 28 14.19 16.86 41.00
N LEU A 29 14.62 17.90 41.73
CA LEU A 29 16.00 18.37 41.72
C LEU A 29 16.98 17.27 42.15
N ALA A 30 16.63 16.50 43.20
CA ALA A 30 17.47 15.40 43.69
C ALA A 30 17.64 14.29 42.64
N LEU A 31 16.57 13.95 41.91
CA LEU A 31 16.61 12.98 40.82
C LEU A 31 17.44 13.50 39.65
N MET A 32 17.23 14.75 39.21
CA MET A 32 17.98 15.36 38.11
C MET A 32 19.49 15.47 38.40
N LEU A 33 19.88 15.66 39.66
CA LEU A 33 21.30 15.61 40.07
C LEU A 33 21.93 14.22 39.90
N LEU A 34 21.15 13.14 39.96
CA LEU A 34 21.62 11.77 39.72
C LEU A 34 21.72 11.45 38.21
N VAL A 35 20.98 12.18 37.37
CA VAL A 35 20.91 11.96 35.92
C VAL A 35 22.12 12.52 35.16
N ARG A 36 22.76 13.58 35.67
CA ARG A 36 23.85 14.28 34.96
C ARG A 36 25.01 13.34 34.58
N PRO A 37 25.56 13.46 33.36
CA PRO A 37 26.66 12.62 32.91
C PRO A 37 27.94 12.86 33.76
N SER A 38 28.64 11.76 34.05
CA SER A 38 29.85 11.74 34.89
C SER A 38 31.07 12.46 34.27
N SER A 39 30.96 12.92 33.02
CA SER A 39 31.99 13.70 32.31
C SER A 39 32.15 15.13 32.83
N SER A 40 31.29 15.57 33.76
CA SER A 40 31.60 16.74 34.57
C SER A 40 32.72 16.42 35.55
N ASP A 41 33.95 16.70 35.11
CA ASP A 41 35.21 16.56 35.84
C ASP A 41 35.27 17.50 37.07
N ARG A 42 34.34 17.29 38.01
CA ARG A 42 34.40 17.79 39.37
C ARG A 42 34.73 16.60 40.25
N ARG A 43 35.96 16.10 40.14
CA ARG A 43 36.61 15.45 41.27
C ARG A 43 36.42 16.40 42.46
N PRO A 44 35.74 16.01 43.55
CA PRO A 44 35.73 16.83 44.74
C PRO A 44 37.17 16.83 45.25
N SER A 45 37.86 17.94 45.05
CA SER A 45 39.07 18.30 45.80
C SER A 45 38.65 18.53 47.25
N GLY A 46 38.37 17.44 47.96
CA GLY A 46 37.86 17.47 49.32
C GLY A 46 37.83 16.07 49.91
N LYS A 47 38.84 15.78 50.74
CA LYS A 47 38.90 14.58 51.60
C LYS A 47 37.57 14.40 52.34
N GLY A 48 36.89 13.26 52.16
CA GLY A 48 35.87 12.79 53.11
C GLY A 48 34.48 12.43 52.60
N ARG A 49 34.17 12.43 51.29
CA ARG A 49 32.93 11.82 50.79
C ARG A 49 33.24 10.44 50.19
N ARG A 50 32.56 9.39 50.66
CA ARG A 50 32.55 8.07 50.00
C ARG A 50 32.13 8.27 48.54
N SER A 51 33.09 8.26 47.62
CA SER A 51 32.85 8.33 46.18
C SER A 51 32.17 7.03 45.74
N TRP A 52 31.14 7.16 44.93
CA TRP A 52 30.40 6.03 44.38
C TRP A 52 31.32 5.28 43.42
N THR A 53 31.24 3.95 43.39
CA THR A 53 31.86 3.20 42.29
C THR A 53 31.14 3.50 40.98
N SER A 54 31.82 3.34 39.83
CA SER A 54 31.21 3.55 38.51
C SER A 54 29.90 2.76 38.35
N VAL A 55 29.91 1.50 38.77
CA VAL A 55 28.73 0.60 38.73
C VAL A 55 27.59 1.12 39.60
N GLN A 56 27.88 1.59 40.82
CA GLN A 56 26.84 2.12 41.72
C GLN A 56 26.26 3.44 41.21
N GLN A 57 27.08 4.26 40.57
CA GLN A 57 26.64 5.53 39.97
C GLN A 57 25.76 5.27 38.75
N GLU A 58 26.19 4.38 37.85
CA GLU A 58 25.42 3.91 36.70
C GLU A 58 24.05 3.38 37.14
N GLU A 59 24.03 2.49 38.13
CA GLU A 59 22.78 1.88 38.60
C GLU A 59 21.82 2.91 39.23
N LEU A 60 22.34 3.89 39.98
CA LEU A 60 21.50 4.98 40.48
C LEU A 60 21.00 5.90 39.38
N GLN A 61 21.82 6.21 38.38
CA GLN A 61 21.44 7.06 37.26
C GLN A 61 20.27 6.42 36.50
N LEU A 62 20.39 5.13 36.16
CA LEU A 62 19.34 4.36 35.49
C LEU A 62 18.05 4.30 36.31
N HIS A 63 18.17 4.07 37.62
CA HIS A 63 17.02 4.01 38.52
C HIS A 63 16.36 5.40 38.68
N ALA A 64 17.16 6.48 38.69
CA ALA A 64 16.65 7.85 38.74
C ALA A 64 15.89 8.21 37.46
N LEU A 65 16.42 7.88 36.27
CA LEU A 65 15.72 8.06 34.98
C LEU A 65 14.40 7.28 34.95
N ALA A 66 14.42 6.02 35.39
CA ALA A 66 13.22 5.20 35.47
C ALA A 66 12.17 5.79 36.42
N THR A 67 12.59 6.33 37.57
CA THR A 67 11.71 7.00 38.53
C THR A 67 11.14 8.29 37.93
N LEU A 68 11.98 9.09 37.28
CA LEU A 68 11.57 10.34 36.62
C LEU A 68 10.51 10.11 35.56
N ALA A 69 10.60 9.03 34.77
CA ALA A 69 9.59 8.72 33.74
C ALA A 69 8.17 8.52 34.32
N THR A 70 8.05 8.31 35.63
CA THR A 70 6.76 8.22 36.34
C THR A 70 6.42 9.45 37.17
N VAL A 71 7.41 10.11 37.76
CA VAL A 71 7.19 11.24 38.70
C VAL A 71 7.19 12.58 37.98
N ALA A 72 8.00 12.76 36.93
CA ALA A 72 8.12 14.03 36.21
C ALA A 72 6.81 14.50 35.56
N PRO A 73 5.98 13.63 34.96
CA PRO A 73 4.67 14.02 34.45
C PRO A 73 3.72 14.66 35.48
N LEU A 74 3.96 14.43 36.78
CA LEU A 74 3.14 14.94 37.89
C LEU A 74 3.71 16.23 38.50
N MET A 75 4.89 16.66 38.05
CA MET A 75 5.69 17.75 38.65
C MET A 75 6.28 18.67 37.56
N LEU A 76 5.42 19.21 36.70
CA LEU A 76 5.81 19.97 35.50
C LEU A 76 6.58 21.26 35.82
N ASP A 77 6.14 22.01 36.84
CA ASP A 77 6.80 23.26 37.25
C ASP A 77 8.21 23.01 37.76
N GLU A 78 8.39 21.95 38.55
CA GLU A 78 9.69 21.56 39.06
C GLU A 78 10.59 21.00 37.95
N TYR A 79 10.02 20.29 36.97
CA TYR A 79 10.74 19.80 35.79
C TYR A 79 11.33 20.95 34.97
N LEU A 80 10.51 21.96 34.66
CA LEU A 80 10.94 23.19 33.98
C LEU A 80 11.98 23.96 34.80
N SER A 81 11.73 24.14 36.10
CA SER A 81 12.65 24.83 37.01
C SER A 81 14.04 24.17 37.09
N CYS A 82 14.11 22.86 36.85
CA CYS A 82 15.36 22.10 36.83
C CYS A 82 16.06 22.07 35.47
N GLN A 83 15.52 22.74 34.44
CA GLN A 83 16.02 22.70 33.06
C GLN A 83 16.19 21.24 32.58
N ALA A 84 15.17 20.41 32.86
CA ALA A 84 15.31 18.98 32.69
C ALA A 84 15.50 18.57 31.23
N ASN A 85 14.83 19.22 30.26
CA ASN A 85 15.05 19.01 28.83
C ASN A 85 16.53 19.14 28.45
N THR A 86 17.19 20.23 28.86
CA THR A 86 18.62 20.45 28.59
C THR A 86 19.48 19.34 29.17
N CYS A 87 19.19 18.90 30.39
CA CYS A 87 19.92 17.80 31.03
C CYS A 87 19.75 16.48 30.27
N LEU A 88 18.55 16.21 29.75
CA LEU A 88 18.25 14.98 29.01
C LEU A 88 18.85 14.99 27.62
N LEU A 89 18.79 16.10 26.88
CA LEU A 89 19.42 16.23 25.57
C LEU A 89 20.94 16.11 25.66
N MET A 90 21.58 16.74 26.67
CA MET A 90 23.02 16.54 26.93
C MET A 90 23.36 15.09 27.29
N LEU A 91 22.49 14.41 28.07
CA LEU A 91 22.70 13.00 28.38
C LEU A 91 22.57 12.13 27.13
N LEU A 92 21.61 12.43 26.25
CA LEU A 92 21.39 11.72 25.01
C LEU A 92 22.58 11.88 24.05
N GLU A 93 23.12 13.09 23.95
CA GLU A 93 24.35 13.39 23.20
C GLU A 93 25.55 12.60 23.75
N TRP A 94 25.70 12.57 25.07
CA TRP A 94 26.74 11.74 25.70
C TRP A 94 26.55 10.25 25.38
N CYS A 95 25.31 9.76 25.26
CA CYS A 95 25.03 8.36 24.92
C CYS A 95 25.40 7.99 23.47
N THR A 96 25.43 8.96 22.54
CA THR A 96 25.79 8.73 21.13
C THR A 96 27.28 8.87 20.85
N GLN A 97 28.04 9.52 21.74
CA GLN A 97 29.50 9.65 21.62
C GLN A 97 30.21 8.29 21.70
N GLN A 98 31.08 8.03 20.71
CA GLN A 98 31.97 6.86 20.65
C GLN A 98 33.14 7.03 21.62
N ASP A 99 32.94 6.60 22.88
CA ASP A 99 33.98 6.61 23.92
C ASP A 99 34.25 5.20 24.45
N SER A 100 35.39 5.01 25.13
CA SER A 100 35.75 3.77 25.85
C SER A 100 34.91 3.49 27.11
N TYR A 101 33.70 4.06 27.21
CA TYR A 101 32.81 3.82 28.34
C TYR A 101 32.28 2.38 28.29
N PHE A 102 32.57 1.63 29.33
CA PHE A 102 32.10 0.26 29.47
C PHE A 102 31.03 0.20 30.56
N GLY A 103 29.77 0.02 30.16
CA GLY A 103 28.65 -0.20 31.07
C GLY A 103 28.80 -1.53 31.81
N GLN A 104 28.82 -1.48 33.14
CA GLN A 104 29.11 -2.62 34.01
C GLN A 104 27.90 -3.01 34.88
N SER A 105 26.74 -2.37 34.67
CA SER A 105 25.55 -2.64 35.46
C SER A 105 24.96 -4.02 35.16
N HIS A 106 24.97 -4.90 36.15
CA HIS A 106 24.22 -6.16 36.16
C HIS A 106 22.82 -6.02 36.79
N GLY A 107 22.38 -4.80 37.09
CA GLY A 107 21.08 -4.53 37.71
C GLY A 107 19.91 -4.64 36.73
N PHE A 108 18.68 -4.72 37.26
CA PHE A 108 17.44 -4.82 36.47
C PHE A 108 17.34 -3.73 35.38
N HIS A 109 17.66 -2.47 35.72
CA HIS A 109 17.62 -1.37 34.76
C HIS A 109 18.82 -1.35 33.78
N GLY A 110 19.87 -2.15 34.01
CA GLY A 110 21.01 -2.32 33.10
C GLY A 110 20.82 -3.43 32.07
N ALA A 111 19.73 -4.21 32.15
CA ALA A 111 19.50 -5.35 31.28
C ALA A 111 19.41 -4.94 29.79
N GLY A 112 20.17 -5.63 28.93
CA GLY A 112 20.27 -5.33 27.49
C GLY A 112 21.17 -4.14 27.12
N GLY A 113 21.92 -3.58 28.08
CA GLY A 113 22.86 -2.48 27.85
C GLY A 113 24.31 -2.77 28.25
N GLN A 114 24.68 -4.05 28.40
CA GLN A 114 26.04 -4.44 28.82
C GLN A 114 27.07 -3.93 27.81
N GLY A 115 28.16 -3.36 28.32
CA GLY A 115 29.29 -2.91 27.49
C GLY A 115 29.14 -1.53 26.85
N GLY A 116 28.09 -0.75 27.15
CA GLY A 116 27.92 0.59 26.57
C GLY A 116 26.92 1.50 27.31
N LYS A 117 26.51 2.60 26.65
CA LYS A 117 25.59 3.63 27.19
C LYS A 117 24.12 3.40 26.83
N LYS A 118 23.79 2.20 26.32
CA LYS A 118 22.48 1.88 25.73
C LYS A 118 21.34 1.87 26.74
N ALA A 119 21.59 1.42 27.97
CA ALA A 119 20.58 1.47 29.02
C ALA A 119 20.21 2.91 29.38
N GLN A 120 21.20 3.81 29.49
CA GLN A 120 20.98 5.22 29.76
C GLN A 120 20.16 5.86 28.64
N MET A 121 20.52 5.59 27.39
CA MET A 121 19.77 6.03 26.21
C MET A 121 18.30 5.59 26.28
N ARG A 122 18.05 4.30 26.55
CA ARG A 122 16.68 3.75 26.69
C ARG A 122 15.84 4.51 27.71
N TYR A 123 16.34 4.69 28.93
CA TYR A 123 15.57 5.38 29.97
C TYR A 123 15.49 6.90 29.74
N CYS A 124 16.48 7.50 29.09
CA CYS A 124 16.45 8.90 28.69
C CYS A 124 15.35 9.17 27.65
N VAL A 125 15.31 8.39 26.57
CA VAL A 125 14.27 8.52 25.53
C VAL A 125 12.89 8.21 26.13
N ARG A 126 12.77 7.18 26.97
CA ARG A 126 11.49 6.86 27.64
C ARG A 126 10.97 8.03 28.48
N LEU A 127 11.86 8.72 29.19
CA LEU A 127 11.50 9.92 29.95
C LEU A 127 11.05 11.05 29.01
N LEU A 128 11.80 11.32 27.94
CA LEU A 128 11.39 12.30 26.92
C LEU A 128 10.00 11.98 26.36
N ARG A 129 9.76 10.73 25.95
CA ARG A 129 8.46 10.26 25.46
C ARG A 129 7.35 10.50 26.49
N SER A 130 7.59 10.18 27.77
CA SER A 130 6.60 10.38 28.82
C SER A 130 6.23 11.86 29.01
N MET A 131 7.20 12.77 28.86
CA MET A 131 6.97 14.21 29.01
C MET A 131 6.24 14.78 27.80
N VAL A 132 6.65 14.40 26.58
CA VAL A 132 6.03 14.90 25.34
C VAL A 132 4.59 14.42 25.21
N SER A 133 4.28 13.19 25.66
CA SER A 133 2.93 12.62 25.61
C SER A 133 1.87 13.35 26.46
N LEU A 134 2.28 14.35 27.25
CA LEU A 134 1.36 15.23 28.00
C LEU A 134 0.83 16.38 27.15
N SER A 135 1.35 16.56 25.93
CA SER A 135 0.99 17.64 25.01
C SER A 135 1.09 19.04 25.65
N ASN A 136 2.04 19.22 26.57
CA ASN A 136 2.28 20.51 27.22
C ASN A 136 3.06 21.43 26.28
N SER A 137 2.44 22.54 25.87
CA SER A 137 3.01 23.45 24.87
C SER A 137 4.36 24.05 25.28
N LEU A 138 4.53 24.44 26.55
CA LEU A 138 5.77 25.06 27.04
C LEU A 138 6.93 24.06 27.05
N ILE A 139 6.71 22.84 27.55
CA ILE A 139 7.75 21.80 27.61
C ILE A 139 8.14 21.34 26.21
N ASN A 140 7.16 21.14 25.33
CA ASN A 140 7.41 20.69 23.96
C ASN A 140 8.09 21.78 23.15
N GLN A 141 7.71 23.06 23.32
CA GLN A 141 8.39 24.18 22.67
C GLN A 141 9.84 24.30 23.13
N ASP A 142 10.09 24.28 24.45
CA ASP A 142 11.45 24.33 25.00
C ASP A 142 12.32 23.17 24.51
N LEU A 143 11.75 21.97 24.40
CA LEU A 143 12.45 20.79 23.89
C LEU A 143 12.79 20.94 22.39
N CYS A 144 11.86 21.43 21.58
CA CYS A 144 12.08 21.71 20.16
C CYS A 144 13.11 22.82 19.92
N ASP A 145 13.03 23.93 20.68
CA ASP A 145 13.96 25.07 20.58
C ASP A 145 15.41 24.65 20.89
N GLN A 146 15.58 23.62 21.72
CA GLN A 146 16.89 23.03 22.04
C GLN A 146 17.39 22.02 21.00
N GLY A 147 16.70 21.85 19.87
CA GLY A 147 17.14 20.99 18.76
C GLY A 147 16.83 19.51 18.95
N ALA A 148 15.82 19.15 19.74
CA ALA A 148 15.49 17.75 19.99
C ALA A 148 15.14 16.97 18.72
N LEU A 149 14.45 17.59 17.74
CA LEU A 149 14.06 16.93 16.49
C LEU A 149 15.29 16.40 15.74
N SER A 150 16.29 17.26 15.48
CA SER A 150 17.51 16.87 14.77
C SER A 150 18.34 15.84 15.55
N GLN A 151 18.41 15.98 16.87
CA GLN A 151 19.13 15.02 17.71
C GLN A 151 18.47 13.63 17.70
N LEU A 152 17.14 13.57 17.75
CA LEU A 152 16.37 12.33 17.69
C LEU A 152 16.44 11.67 16.31
N LEU A 153 16.38 12.45 15.23
CA LEU A 153 16.59 11.95 13.86
C LEU A 153 18.01 11.38 13.67
N GLY A 154 19.03 12.10 14.15
CA GLY A 154 20.41 11.63 14.15
C GLY A 154 20.59 10.33 14.95
N LEU A 155 19.82 10.15 16.03
CA LEU A 155 19.82 8.90 16.79
C LEU A 155 19.22 7.73 15.99
N LEU A 156 18.09 7.92 15.31
CA LEU A 156 17.50 6.89 14.45
C LEU A 156 18.45 6.50 13.32
N ARG A 157 19.11 7.49 12.71
CA ARG A 157 20.13 7.28 11.68
C ARG A 157 21.27 6.40 12.18
N HIS A 158 21.77 6.67 13.39
CA HIS A 158 22.82 5.86 14.01
C HIS A 158 22.40 4.40 14.21
N PHE A 159 21.12 4.13 14.49
CA PHE A 159 20.63 2.75 14.57
C PHE A 159 20.53 2.07 13.20
N GLN A 160 20.09 2.79 12.18
CA GLN A 160 19.96 2.27 10.81
C GLN A 160 21.31 1.99 10.13
N GLU A 161 22.38 2.69 10.52
CA GLU A 161 23.73 2.52 9.96
C GLU A 161 24.55 1.42 10.64
N ARG A 162 24.05 0.81 11.72
CA ARG A 162 24.76 -0.27 12.43
C ARG A 162 24.64 -1.60 11.69
N GLU A 163 25.75 -2.34 11.63
CA GLU A 163 25.80 -3.71 11.10
C GLU A 163 25.40 -4.78 12.14
N GLU A 164 25.19 -4.38 13.41
CA GLU A 164 24.82 -5.29 14.50
C GLU A 164 23.36 -5.76 14.36
N GLU A 165 23.07 -7.02 14.68
CA GLU A 165 21.70 -7.53 14.74
C GLU A 165 20.87 -6.71 15.75
N GLU A 166 19.70 -6.26 15.32
CA GLU A 166 18.79 -5.52 16.19
C GLU A 166 18.24 -6.42 17.30
N ASP A 167 18.47 -6.01 18.55
CA ASP A 167 17.81 -6.62 19.70
C ASP A 167 16.51 -5.87 20.06
N ALA A 168 15.70 -6.49 20.92
CA ALA A 168 14.43 -5.90 21.37
C ALA A 168 14.59 -4.53 22.04
N VAL A 169 15.76 -4.24 22.63
CA VAL A 169 16.04 -2.94 23.27
C VAL A 169 16.33 -1.86 22.23
N CYS A 170 17.06 -2.18 21.16
CA CYS A 170 17.25 -1.28 20.02
C CYS A 170 15.91 -0.91 19.41
N VAL A 171 15.08 -1.91 19.11
CA VAL A 171 13.73 -1.70 18.54
C VAL A 171 12.87 -0.85 19.45
N GLU A 172 12.92 -1.08 20.77
CA GLU A 172 12.22 -0.27 21.76
C GLU A 172 12.68 1.19 21.78
N ILE A 173 14.01 1.44 21.75
CA ILE A 173 14.56 2.80 21.72
C ILE A 173 14.06 3.52 20.46
N GLN A 174 14.18 2.90 19.29
CA GLN A 174 13.74 3.49 18.03
C GLN A 174 12.23 3.77 18.04
N THR A 175 11.43 2.85 18.59
CA THR A 175 9.98 3.04 18.78
C THR A 175 9.69 4.26 19.66
N ASP A 176 10.34 4.35 20.83
CA ASP A 176 10.14 5.49 21.74
C ASP A 176 10.59 6.81 21.11
N VAL A 177 11.65 6.81 20.28
CA VAL A 177 12.10 7.99 19.53
C VAL A 177 11.05 8.41 18.50
N LEU A 178 10.54 7.48 17.68
CA LEU A 178 9.49 7.78 16.68
C LEU A 178 8.23 8.33 17.33
N LEU A 179 7.79 7.77 18.46
CA LEU A 179 6.63 8.29 19.20
C LEU A 179 6.90 9.69 19.77
N THR A 180 8.14 9.97 20.21
CA THR A 180 8.52 11.30 20.68
C THR A 180 8.50 12.31 19.53
N LEU A 181 9.02 11.95 18.35
CA LEU A 181 8.96 12.79 17.15
C LEU A 181 7.50 13.05 16.73
N SER A 182 6.67 12.02 16.71
CA SER A 182 5.25 12.11 16.35
C SER A 182 4.51 13.10 17.24
N ALA A 183 4.62 12.93 18.56
CA ALA A 183 3.95 13.80 19.52
C ALA A 183 4.53 15.24 19.58
N LEU A 184 5.78 15.46 19.14
CA LEU A 184 6.32 16.81 19.00
C LEU A 184 5.74 17.53 17.77
N CYS A 185 5.57 16.82 16.65
CA CYS A 185 5.11 17.39 15.38
C CYS A 185 3.59 17.42 15.21
N GLU A 186 2.84 16.67 16.03
CA GLU A 186 1.39 16.63 16.02
C GLU A 186 0.78 18.04 16.07
N GLU A 187 -0.08 18.37 15.11
CA GLU A 187 -0.74 19.67 14.94
C GLU A 187 0.17 20.93 14.84
N ASP A 188 1.50 20.79 14.69
CA ASP A 188 2.43 21.92 14.62
C ASP A 188 3.16 21.99 13.27
N MET A 189 2.71 22.91 12.40
CA MET A 189 3.27 23.06 11.05
C MET A 189 4.77 23.38 11.02
N HIS A 190 5.24 24.21 11.95
CA HIS A 190 6.65 24.60 11.97
C HIS A 190 7.54 23.40 12.30
N ARG A 191 7.10 22.55 13.24
CA ARG A 191 7.83 21.34 13.61
C ARG A 191 7.81 20.28 12.50
N LYS A 192 6.72 20.17 11.73
CA LYS A 192 6.67 19.34 10.51
C LYS A 192 7.66 19.84 9.45
N GLU A 193 7.78 21.15 9.25
CA GLU A 193 8.80 21.72 8.35
C GLU A 193 10.22 21.43 8.84
N LEU A 194 10.48 21.53 10.15
CA LEU A 194 11.76 21.18 10.76
C LEU A 194 12.09 19.68 10.67
N PHE A 195 11.08 18.81 10.70
CA PHE A 195 11.25 17.38 10.45
C PHE A 195 11.83 17.12 9.05
N GLY A 196 11.29 17.83 8.05
CA GLY A 196 11.93 18.05 6.76
C GLY A 196 12.36 16.79 6.00
N ALA A 197 13.32 16.95 5.09
CA ALA A 197 13.77 15.87 4.21
C ALA A 197 14.48 14.72 4.95
N GLU A 198 15.22 15.02 6.01
CA GLU A 198 15.90 14.01 6.83
C GLU A 198 14.89 13.11 7.54
N GLY A 199 13.84 13.69 8.12
CA GLY A 199 12.77 12.93 8.77
C GLY A 199 12.00 12.05 7.79
N VAL A 200 11.64 12.60 6.62
CA VAL A 200 10.97 11.83 5.56
C VAL A 200 11.86 10.66 5.09
N GLU A 201 13.16 10.89 4.87
CA GLU A 201 14.07 9.81 4.48
C GLU A 201 14.15 8.70 5.56
N MET A 202 14.18 9.09 6.83
CA MET A 202 14.20 8.14 7.94
C MET A 202 12.95 7.26 7.96
N VAL A 203 11.77 7.87 7.84
CA VAL A 203 10.49 7.16 7.79
C VAL A 203 10.44 6.21 6.60
N ILE A 204 10.91 6.63 5.43
CA ILE A 204 10.98 5.77 4.23
C ILE A 204 11.88 4.54 4.47
N ARG A 205 13.00 4.68 5.17
CA ARG A 205 13.86 3.53 5.52
C ARG A 205 13.12 2.51 6.39
N TYR A 206 12.37 2.98 7.39
CA TYR A 206 11.54 2.11 8.23
C TYR A 206 10.37 1.47 7.46
N LEU A 207 9.75 2.19 6.52
CA LEU A 207 8.71 1.64 5.64
C LEU A 207 9.28 0.65 4.60
N LYS A 208 10.59 0.58 4.40
CA LYS A 208 11.25 -0.44 3.55
C LYS A 208 11.63 -1.70 4.32
N MET A 209 11.28 -1.80 5.60
CA MET A 209 11.48 -2.98 6.43
C MET A 209 10.83 -4.22 5.81
N ASN A 210 11.43 -5.40 5.99
CA ASN A 210 10.83 -6.65 5.52
C ASN A 210 9.54 -6.95 6.31
N PRO A 211 8.38 -7.14 5.66
CA PRO A 211 7.11 -7.46 6.34
C PRO A 211 7.17 -8.70 7.24
N ALA A 212 8.05 -9.66 6.95
CA ALA A 212 8.25 -10.84 7.80
C ALA A 212 8.74 -10.49 9.22
N GLN A 213 9.46 -9.37 9.38
CA GLN A 213 9.96 -8.93 10.69
C GLN A 213 8.84 -8.51 11.64
N LEU A 214 7.64 -8.20 11.14
CA LEU A 214 6.46 -7.94 11.97
C LEU A 214 6.12 -9.11 12.90
N TYR A 215 6.52 -10.34 12.53
CA TYR A 215 6.26 -11.58 13.27
C TYR A 215 7.47 -12.09 14.06
N SER A 216 8.58 -11.34 14.10
CA SER A 216 9.83 -11.74 14.78
C SER A 216 9.71 -11.86 16.30
N GLY A 217 8.72 -11.22 16.92
CA GLY A 217 8.57 -11.15 18.37
C GLY A 217 9.49 -10.13 19.08
N LEU A 218 10.38 -9.43 18.35
CA LEU A 218 11.30 -8.43 18.91
C LEU A 218 10.67 -7.05 19.13
N GLY A 219 9.45 -6.82 18.62
CA GLY A 219 8.73 -5.54 18.75
C GLY A 219 8.63 -4.70 17.47
N HIS A 220 9.07 -5.22 16.33
CA HIS A 220 8.97 -4.52 15.03
C HIS A 220 7.54 -4.15 14.64
N ASN A 221 6.54 -4.87 15.15
CA ASN A 221 5.14 -4.50 15.00
C ASN A 221 4.81 -3.13 15.61
N ARG A 222 5.38 -2.83 16.79
CA ARG A 222 5.23 -1.53 17.44
C ARG A 222 6.06 -0.47 16.75
N LEU A 223 7.31 -0.80 16.37
CA LEU A 223 8.17 0.10 15.62
C LEU A 223 7.49 0.56 14.34
N PHE A 224 6.95 -0.37 13.55
CA PHE A 224 6.23 -0.07 12.32
C PHE A 224 4.99 0.80 12.57
N LEU A 225 4.17 0.48 13.58
CA LEU A 225 3.02 1.32 13.92
C LEU A 225 3.44 2.73 14.34
N SER A 226 4.54 2.87 15.08
CA SER A 226 5.12 4.17 15.41
C SER A 226 5.73 4.88 14.19
N THR A 227 6.18 4.15 13.17
CA THR A 227 6.55 4.74 11.87
C THR A 227 5.34 5.28 11.14
N VAL A 228 4.23 4.53 11.09
CA VAL A 228 2.96 4.98 10.48
C VAL A 228 2.39 6.18 11.22
N ASP A 229 2.42 6.16 12.55
CA ASP A 229 2.09 7.31 13.41
C ASP A 229 2.97 8.51 13.09
N CYS A 230 4.28 8.31 12.91
CA CYS A 230 5.20 9.37 12.51
C CYS A 230 4.91 9.92 11.10
N VAL A 231 4.47 9.09 10.14
CA VAL A 231 3.96 9.59 8.84
C VAL A 231 2.76 10.50 9.09
N TRP A 232 1.79 10.04 9.87
CA TRP A 232 0.58 10.78 10.16
C TRP A 232 0.86 12.12 10.87
N SER A 233 1.60 12.10 11.98
CA SER A 233 1.85 13.29 12.77
C SER A 233 2.88 14.24 12.14
N CYS A 234 3.97 13.71 11.53
CA CYS A 234 5.09 14.54 11.08
C CYS A 234 5.01 14.94 9.60
N ILE A 235 4.34 14.16 8.75
CA ILE A 235 4.35 14.36 7.28
C ILE A 235 2.99 14.87 6.80
N VAL A 236 1.91 14.18 7.15
CA VAL A 236 0.56 14.52 6.65
C VAL A 236 0.15 15.93 7.09
N GLY A 237 -0.45 16.67 6.17
CA GLY A 237 -0.86 18.06 6.32
C GLY A 237 0.23 19.10 6.03
N CYS A 238 1.50 18.69 5.85
CA CYS A 238 2.58 19.60 5.50
C CYS A 238 3.03 19.34 4.04
N TYR A 239 2.68 20.27 3.14
CA TYR A 239 2.88 20.11 1.69
C TYR A 239 4.32 19.77 1.29
N THR A 240 5.32 20.36 1.95
CA THR A 240 6.74 20.14 1.62
C THR A 240 7.18 18.72 1.96
N THR A 241 6.81 18.21 3.14
CA THR A 241 7.14 16.84 3.56
C THR A 241 6.31 15.80 2.84
N GLU A 242 5.03 16.09 2.55
CA GLU A 242 4.17 15.20 1.77
C GLU A 242 4.72 15.01 0.35
N ASP A 243 5.08 16.10 -0.34
CA ASP A 243 5.64 16.02 -1.68
C ASP A 243 6.92 15.17 -1.70
N LEU A 244 7.83 15.39 -0.74
CA LEU A 244 9.04 14.59 -0.59
C LEU A 244 8.76 13.11 -0.27
N PHE A 245 7.71 12.85 0.51
CA PHE A 245 7.29 11.49 0.85
C PHE A 245 6.73 10.75 -0.37
N LEU A 246 5.90 11.43 -1.17
CA LEU A 246 5.35 10.90 -2.41
C LEU A 246 6.44 10.65 -3.46
N GLU A 247 7.38 11.59 -3.63
CA GLU A 247 8.55 11.45 -4.52
C GLU A 247 9.41 10.22 -4.16
N LYS A 248 9.45 9.84 -2.89
CA LYS A 248 10.17 8.65 -2.39
C LYS A 248 9.32 7.38 -2.34
N GLU A 249 8.20 7.36 -3.08
CA GLU A 249 7.27 6.22 -3.18
C GLU A 249 6.59 5.85 -1.85
N GLY A 250 6.50 6.79 -0.90
CA GLY A 250 5.95 6.53 0.43
C GLY A 250 4.51 6.00 0.42
N ALA A 251 3.66 6.50 -0.48
CA ALA A 251 2.30 5.99 -0.66
C ALA A 251 2.25 4.54 -1.15
N PHE A 252 3.20 4.12 -2.01
CA PHE A 252 3.30 2.75 -2.50
C PHE A 252 3.66 1.81 -1.35
N LEU A 253 4.64 2.20 -0.53
CA LEU A 253 5.04 1.42 0.64
C LEU A 253 3.88 1.24 1.64
N LEU A 254 3.09 2.29 1.89
CA LEU A 254 1.90 2.18 2.75
C LEU A 254 0.86 1.20 2.17
N LEU A 255 0.63 1.20 0.86
CA LEU A 255 -0.29 0.27 0.19
C LEU A 255 0.25 -1.18 0.20
N ASP A 256 1.55 -1.38 0.02
CA ASP A 256 2.19 -2.69 0.13
C ASP A 256 2.00 -3.27 1.54
N PHE A 257 2.22 -2.45 2.57
CA PHE A 257 1.97 -2.87 3.94
C PHE A 257 0.47 -3.05 4.23
N LEU A 258 -0.42 -2.29 3.60
CA LEU A 258 -1.86 -2.50 3.73
C LEU A 258 -2.27 -3.90 3.22
N HIS A 259 -1.61 -4.36 2.15
CA HIS A 259 -1.80 -5.71 1.62
C HIS A 259 -1.21 -6.79 2.55
N LEU A 260 0.02 -6.59 3.03
CA LEU A 260 0.83 -7.64 3.71
C LEU A 260 0.66 -7.69 5.25
N SER A 261 0.16 -6.62 5.88
CA SER A 261 0.12 -6.51 7.35
C SER A 261 -1.06 -7.25 8.00
N PRO A 262 -0.93 -7.62 9.29
CA PRO A 262 -2.04 -8.10 10.10
C PRO A 262 -3.21 -7.11 10.19
N ARG A 263 -4.44 -7.60 10.39
CA ARG A 263 -5.65 -6.77 10.52
C ARG A 263 -5.50 -5.62 11.53
N SER A 264 -4.83 -5.87 12.66
CA SER A 264 -4.66 -4.87 13.73
C SER A 264 -3.91 -3.61 13.28
N MET A 265 -3.16 -3.67 12.17
CA MET A 265 -2.41 -2.53 11.63
C MET A 265 -3.14 -1.83 10.48
N LYS A 266 -4.05 -2.53 9.80
CA LYS A 266 -4.77 -2.00 8.63
C LYS A 266 -5.58 -0.74 8.95
N SER A 267 -6.13 -0.63 10.16
CA SER A 267 -6.87 0.57 10.58
C SER A 267 -5.99 1.82 10.59
N ALA A 268 -4.76 1.72 11.13
CA ALA A 268 -3.82 2.83 11.18
C ALA A 268 -3.38 3.21 9.76
N LEU A 269 -2.99 2.21 8.95
CA LEU A 269 -2.59 2.42 7.55
C LEU A 269 -3.69 3.07 6.69
N LEU A 270 -4.93 2.59 6.80
CA LEU A 270 -6.07 3.18 6.10
C LEU A 270 -6.35 4.61 6.56
N GLY A 271 -6.19 4.89 7.87
CA GLY A 271 -6.34 6.24 8.41
C GLY A 271 -5.30 7.20 7.84
N THR A 272 -4.03 6.82 7.90
CA THR A 272 -2.92 7.62 7.35
C THR A 272 -3.06 7.83 5.84
N LEU A 273 -3.40 6.79 5.08
CA LEU A 273 -3.64 6.90 3.63
C LEU A 273 -4.83 7.82 3.31
N LEU A 274 -5.91 7.74 4.10
CA LEU A 274 -7.10 8.57 3.90
C LEU A 274 -6.79 10.05 4.03
N GLU A 275 -6.05 10.44 5.06
CA GLU A 275 -5.68 11.84 5.26
C GLU A 275 -4.63 12.29 4.25
N LEU A 276 -3.68 11.43 3.88
CA LEU A 276 -2.74 11.72 2.80
C LEU A 276 -3.45 11.97 1.45
N CYS A 277 -4.64 11.41 1.23
CA CYS A 277 -5.46 11.66 0.04
C CYS A 277 -6.08 13.07 -0.01
N ASP A 278 -5.97 13.89 1.04
CA ASP A 278 -6.27 15.32 0.93
C ASP A 278 -5.31 16.04 -0.03
N ASN A 279 -4.10 15.50 -0.21
CA ASN A 279 -3.20 15.91 -1.28
C ASN A 279 -3.59 15.19 -2.59
N HIS A 280 -3.98 15.97 -3.59
CA HIS A 280 -4.40 15.42 -4.90
C HIS A 280 -3.32 14.59 -5.59
N LYS A 281 -2.03 14.88 -5.36
CA LYS A 281 -0.93 14.08 -5.92
C LYS A 281 -0.98 12.64 -5.40
N THR A 282 -1.38 12.43 -4.14
CA THR A 282 -1.52 11.09 -3.55
C THR A 282 -2.48 10.22 -4.37
N LEU A 283 -3.56 10.79 -4.89
CA LEU A 283 -4.53 10.03 -5.71
C LEU A 283 -3.89 9.47 -6.97
N VAL A 284 -2.96 10.21 -7.58
CA VAL A 284 -2.18 9.74 -8.75
C VAL A 284 -1.30 8.55 -8.37
N HIS A 285 -0.69 8.57 -7.18
CA HIS A 285 0.10 7.44 -6.68
C HIS A 285 -0.79 6.22 -6.36
N VAL A 286 -1.97 6.44 -5.76
CA VAL A 286 -2.94 5.37 -5.47
C VAL A 286 -3.45 4.71 -6.75
N ASP A 287 -3.76 5.50 -7.79
CA ASP A 287 -4.18 4.98 -9.10
C ASP A 287 -3.04 4.26 -9.83
N ALA A 288 -1.79 4.71 -9.68
CA ALA A 288 -0.62 4.09 -10.30
C ALA A 288 -0.15 2.82 -9.58
N TRP A 289 -0.49 2.64 -8.29
CA TRP A 289 -0.01 1.50 -7.51
C TRP A 289 -0.50 0.15 -8.06
N ARG A 290 0.41 -0.82 -8.13
CA ARG A 290 0.13 -2.21 -8.52
C ARG A 290 0.81 -3.14 -7.53
N GLY A 291 0.02 -3.93 -6.81
CA GLY A 291 0.49 -4.96 -5.91
C GLY A 291 0.85 -6.27 -6.62
N GLU A 292 1.03 -7.33 -5.84
CA GLU A 292 1.28 -8.66 -6.39
C GLU A 292 0.16 -9.09 -7.36
N LYS A 293 0.55 -9.65 -8.51
CA LYS A 293 -0.37 -10.07 -9.59
C LYS A 293 -1.20 -8.92 -10.18
N ASP A 294 -0.63 -7.72 -10.27
CA ASP A 294 -1.27 -6.53 -10.86
C ASP A 294 -2.53 -6.08 -10.08
N LEU A 295 -2.56 -6.36 -8.77
CA LEU A 295 -3.65 -5.94 -7.89
C LEU A 295 -3.71 -4.42 -7.80
N THR A 296 -4.85 -3.81 -8.16
CA THR A 296 -5.04 -2.36 -8.05
C THR A 296 -5.46 -1.95 -6.64
N ALA A 297 -5.21 -0.69 -6.25
CA ALA A 297 -5.61 -0.19 -4.93
C ALA A 297 -7.13 -0.31 -4.68
N PRO A 298 -8.03 0.03 -5.64
CA PRO A 298 -9.47 -0.22 -5.47
C PRO A 298 -9.81 -1.70 -5.26
N ALA A 299 -9.18 -2.61 -6.01
CA ALA A 299 -9.39 -4.05 -5.82
C ALA A 299 -8.94 -4.51 -4.43
N LEU A 300 -7.78 -4.03 -3.95
CA LEU A 300 -7.31 -4.29 -2.58
C LEU A 300 -8.33 -3.82 -1.53
N LEU A 301 -8.83 -2.59 -1.64
CA LEU A 301 -9.81 -2.04 -0.70
C LEU A 301 -11.11 -2.86 -0.67
N LEU A 302 -11.58 -3.34 -1.82
CA LEU A 302 -12.77 -4.20 -1.92
C LEU A 302 -12.50 -5.59 -1.33
N GLN A 303 -11.31 -6.16 -1.51
CA GLN A 303 -10.92 -7.39 -0.84
C GLN A 303 -10.89 -7.22 0.69
N LEU A 304 -10.37 -6.10 1.19
CA LEU A 304 -10.38 -5.80 2.63
C LEU A 304 -11.80 -5.64 3.16
N TRP A 305 -12.68 -5.01 2.39
CA TRP A 305 -14.10 -4.89 2.73
C TRP A 305 -14.75 -6.26 2.91
N ARG A 306 -14.59 -7.15 1.93
CA ARG A 306 -15.15 -8.52 1.99
C ARG A 306 -14.60 -9.30 3.19
N GLN A 307 -13.30 -9.19 3.46
CA GLN A 307 -12.67 -9.80 4.64
C GLN A 307 -13.21 -9.25 5.97
N GLU A 308 -13.53 -7.96 6.02
CA GLU A 308 -14.10 -7.31 7.19
C GLU A 308 -15.55 -7.75 7.42
N GLU A 309 -16.37 -7.78 6.37
CA GLU A 309 -17.76 -8.26 6.43
C GLU A 309 -17.85 -9.72 6.87
N ALA A 310 -16.98 -10.58 6.34
CA ALA A 310 -16.93 -11.99 6.72
C ALA A 310 -16.64 -12.17 8.23
N LYS A 311 -15.83 -11.29 8.83
CA LYS A 311 -15.52 -11.33 10.27
C LYS A 311 -16.65 -10.74 11.13
N LEU A 312 -17.33 -9.72 10.62
CA LEU A 312 -18.52 -9.14 11.24
C LEU A 312 -19.75 -10.04 11.11
N GLY A 313 -19.67 -11.09 10.28
CA GLY A 313 -20.76 -12.04 10.06
C GLY A 313 -21.92 -11.45 9.26
N VAL A 314 -21.64 -10.50 8.35
CA VAL A 314 -22.67 -9.90 7.49
C VAL A 314 -23.19 -10.97 6.52
N ASN A 315 -24.51 -11.07 6.42
CA ASN A 315 -25.17 -12.09 5.59
C ASN A 315 -25.06 -11.75 4.08
N ARG A 316 -24.41 -12.64 3.32
CA ARG A 316 -24.21 -12.53 1.87
C ARG A 316 -24.64 -13.83 1.18
N ASP A 317 -25.03 -13.76 -0.09
CA ASP A 317 -25.23 -14.96 -0.89
C ASP A 317 -23.90 -15.54 -1.41
N GLN A 318 -23.95 -16.62 -2.19
CA GLN A 318 -22.76 -17.28 -2.74
C GLN A 318 -21.96 -16.39 -3.70
N GLN A 319 -22.58 -15.32 -4.22
CA GLN A 319 -21.99 -14.36 -5.16
C GLN A 319 -21.64 -13.02 -4.48
N GLY A 320 -21.76 -12.92 -3.16
CA GLY A 320 -21.46 -11.70 -2.40
C GLY A 320 -22.54 -10.62 -2.45
N ARG A 321 -23.76 -10.95 -2.89
CA ARG A 321 -24.88 -9.99 -3.00
C ARG A 321 -25.62 -9.79 -1.68
N ILE A 322 -26.39 -8.70 -1.63
CA ILE A 322 -27.33 -8.44 -0.53
C ILE A 322 -28.43 -9.51 -0.53
N THR A 323 -28.68 -10.12 0.63
CA THR A 323 -29.71 -11.16 0.83
C THR A 323 -30.96 -10.62 1.49
N ASP A 324 -30.78 -9.76 2.51
CA ASP A 324 -31.87 -9.07 3.20
C ASP A 324 -31.83 -7.58 2.89
N VAL A 325 -32.87 -7.09 2.22
CA VAL A 325 -33.07 -5.69 1.86
C VAL A 325 -33.19 -4.80 3.10
N LYS A 326 -33.74 -5.33 4.20
CA LYS A 326 -33.91 -4.59 5.46
C LYS A 326 -32.63 -4.50 6.27
N LYS A 327 -31.73 -5.46 6.08
CA LYS A 327 -30.48 -5.61 6.83
C LYS A 327 -29.30 -5.80 5.87
N PRO A 328 -29.02 -4.82 4.99
CA PRO A 328 -28.09 -5.02 3.88
C PRO A 328 -26.62 -5.15 4.32
N ILE A 329 -26.24 -4.51 5.43
CA ILE A 329 -24.85 -4.51 5.95
C ILE A 329 -24.77 -4.78 7.46
N LEU A 330 -25.87 -5.24 8.06
CA LEU A 330 -25.98 -5.46 9.50
C LEU A 330 -25.01 -6.57 9.91
N SER A 331 -24.25 -6.34 10.99
CA SER A 331 -23.36 -7.35 11.54
C SER A 331 -24.12 -8.37 12.39
N ARG A 332 -23.55 -9.57 12.52
CA ARG A 332 -24.12 -10.62 13.38
C ARG A 332 -24.17 -10.19 14.84
N TYR A 333 -23.16 -9.46 15.31
CA TYR A 333 -23.09 -8.99 16.69
C TYR A 333 -24.23 -8.02 17.01
N GLN A 334 -24.52 -7.06 16.12
CA GLN A 334 -25.66 -6.14 16.27
C GLN A 334 -27.01 -6.89 16.23
N GLU A 335 -27.11 -7.96 15.45
CA GLU A 335 -28.35 -8.75 15.38
C GLU A 335 -28.59 -9.60 16.65
N GLU A 336 -27.52 -10.06 17.31
CA GLU A 336 -27.59 -10.82 18.56
C GLU A 336 -27.74 -9.92 19.80
N GLU A 337 -27.43 -8.63 19.69
CA GLU A 337 -27.57 -7.67 20.79
C GLU A 337 -29.05 -7.47 21.17
N PRO A 338 -29.39 -7.56 22.48
CA PRO A 338 -30.74 -7.33 22.92
C PRO A 338 -31.14 -5.88 22.68
N LEU A 339 -32.37 -5.66 22.22
CA LEU A 339 -32.93 -4.32 22.14
C LEU A 339 -33.12 -3.78 23.56
N VAL A 340 -32.40 -2.72 23.91
CA VAL A 340 -32.47 -2.06 25.22
C VAL A 340 -32.52 -0.56 24.99
N SER A 341 -33.37 0.16 25.73
CA SER A 341 -33.37 1.63 25.77
C SER A 341 -32.02 2.13 26.30
N VAL A 342 -31.40 3.05 25.56
CA VAL A 342 -30.05 3.55 25.84
C VAL A 342 -30.15 4.99 26.35
N ALA A 343 -29.25 5.37 27.26
CA ALA A 343 -29.18 6.76 27.71
C ALA A 343 -28.85 7.71 26.54
N ALA A 344 -29.49 8.87 26.49
CA ALA A 344 -29.36 9.85 25.40
C ALA A 344 -27.93 10.36 25.14
N ASN A 345 -26.98 10.12 26.06
CA ASN A 345 -25.58 10.49 25.92
C ASN A 345 -24.70 9.36 25.35
N ARG A 346 -25.28 8.20 25.05
CA ARG A 346 -24.55 7.06 24.49
C ARG A 346 -24.82 6.98 22.98
N PRO A 347 -23.78 6.78 22.16
CA PRO A 347 -23.97 6.48 20.74
C PRO A 347 -24.69 5.14 20.56
N SER A 348 -25.48 5.04 19.50
CA SER A 348 -26.20 3.80 19.15
C SER A 348 -25.24 2.72 18.63
N ALA A 349 -25.71 1.47 18.56
CA ALA A 349 -24.88 0.35 18.11
C ALA A 349 -24.39 0.54 16.65
N ALA A 350 -25.25 1.03 15.75
CA ALA A 350 -24.87 1.37 14.38
C ALA A 350 -23.80 2.47 14.32
N VAL A 351 -23.83 3.45 15.21
CA VAL A 351 -22.81 4.51 15.28
C VAL A 351 -21.49 3.96 15.82
N MET A 352 -21.53 3.13 16.87
CA MET A 352 -20.34 2.48 17.41
C MET A 352 -19.66 1.58 16.37
N ASP A 353 -20.43 0.80 15.61
CA ASP A 353 -19.91 -0.06 14.55
C ASP A 353 -19.10 0.71 13.49
N VAL A 354 -19.50 1.93 13.12
CA VAL A 354 -18.76 2.79 12.18
C VAL A 354 -17.33 3.09 12.66
N SER A 355 -17.14 3.19 13.98
CA SER A 355 -15.86 3.52 14.60
C SER A 355 -14.94 2.30 14.84
N GLU A 356 -15.53 1.11 14.98
CA GLU A 356 -14.82 -0.09 15.43
C GLU A 356 -14.30 -0.99 14.30
N ASN A 357 -14.69 -0.72 13.05
CA ASN A 357 -14.32 -1.53 11.89
C ASN A 357 -13.61 -0.75 10.78
N LEU A 358 -13.15 -1.47 9.75
CA LEU A 358 -12.42 -0.89 8.62
C LEU A 358 -13.33 -0.26 7.54
N ARG A 359 -14.64 -0.56 7.57
CA ARG A 359 -15.58 -0.23 6.48
C ARG A 359 -15.69 1.28 6.25
N SER A 360 -15.78 2.06 7.34
CA SER A 360 -15.86 3.53 7.26
C SER A 360 -14.63 4.14 6.57
N LYS A 361 -13.43 3.68 6.92
CA LYS A 361 -12.17 4.15 6.30
C LYS A 361 -12.08 3.77 4.83
N ILE A 362 -12.49 2.55 4.47
CA ILE A 362 -12.54 2.08 3.07
C ILE A 362 -13.53 2.93 2.26
N TYR A 363 -14.73 3.16 2.79
CA TYR A 363 -15.73 4.02 2.16
C TYR A 363 -15.19 5.44 1.93
N CYS A 364 -14.59 6.05 2.96
CA CYS A 364 -14.02 7.40 2.85
C CYS A 364 -12.89 7.47 1.80
N LEU A 365 -12.06 6.43 1.67
CA LEU A 365 -11.06 6.36 0.59
C LEU A 365 -11.72 6.32 -0.78
N PHE A 366 -12.79 5.54 -0.97
CA PHE A 366 -13.56 5.56 -2.21
C PHE A 366 -14.22 6.92 -2.48
N CYS A 367 -14.61 7.68 -1.44
CA CYS A 367 -15.05 9.06 -1.63
C CYS A 367 -13.95 9.98 -2.18
N ARG A 368 -12.67 9.67 -1.94
CA ARG A 368 -11.52 10.43 -2.49
C ARG A 368 -11.10 9.94 -3.87
N ILE A 369 -11.07 8.61 -4.07
CA ILE A 369 -10.69 7.97 -5.34
C ILE A 369 -11.77 8.16 -6.41
N GLY A 370 -13.04 8.05 -6.01
CA GLY A 370 -14.19 7.95 -6.91
C GLY A 370 -14.73 6.52 -7.02
N PHE A 371 -15.98 6.41 -7.47
CA PHE A 371 -16.69 5.14 -7.66
C PHE A 371 -16.80 4.73 -9.14
N GLU A 372 -16.36 5.58 -10.06
CA GLU A 372 -16.52 5.41 -11.51
C GLU A 372 -15.16 5.17 -12.18
N GLU A 373 -15.17 4.54 -13.37
CA GLU A 373 -13.99 4.33 -14.23
C GLU A 373 -12.80 3.56 -13.60
N LEU A 374 -13.04 2.82 -12.53
CA LEU A 374 -12.04 2.00 -11.85
C LEU A 374 -11.59 0.84 -12.75
N ARG A 375 -10.28 0.74 -13.01
CA ARG A 375 -9.68 -0.29 -13.88
C ARG A 375 -9.26 -1.53 -13.08
N GLY A 376 -9.27 -2.69 -13.73
CA GLY A 376 -8.77 -3.95 -13.16
C GLY A 376 -9.66 -4.60 -12.11
N LEU A 377 -10.96 -4.25 -12.09
CA LEU A 377 -11.93 -4.83 -11.17
C LEU A 377 -12.64 -6.05 -11.79
N THR A 378 -12.88 -7.07 -10.97
CA THR A 378 -13.68 -8.24 -11.33
C THR A 378 -15.18 -8.01 -11.12
N ALA A 379 -16.04 -8.89 -11.63
CA ALA A 379 -17.48 -8.83 -11.34
C ALA A 379 -17.79 -8.88 -9.83
N GLU A 380 -17.03 -9.67 -9.06
CA GLU A 380 -17.15 -9.73 -7.59
C GLU A 380 -16.80 -8.38 -6.95
N ASP A 381 -15.79 -7.69 -7.49
CA ASP A 381 -15.40 -6.35 -7.04
C ASP A 381 -16.50 -5.33 -7.34
N TYR A 382 -17.10 -5.33 -8.53
CA TYR A 382 -18.22 -4.44 -8.84
C TYR A 382 -19.46 -4.71 -7.98
N ILE A 383 -19.75 -5.98 -7.66
CA ILE A 383 -20.80 -6.34 -6.70
C ILE A 383 -20.51 -5.73 -5.33
N THR A 384 -19.27 -5.85 -4.85
CA THR A 384 -18.85 -5.27 -3.57
C THR A 384 -18.92 -3.74 -3.62
N LEU A 385 -18.43 -3.12 -4.70
CA LEU A 385 -18.39 -1.68 -4.90
C LEU A 385 -19.81 -1.07 -4.87
N SER A 386 -20.80 -1.76 -5.42
CA SER A 386 -22.20 -1.33 -5.36
C SER A 386 -22.76 -1.25 -3.93
N ILE A 387 -22.20 -2.03 -3.00
CA ILE A 387 -22.53 -1.96 -1.57
C ILE A 387 -21.75 -0.80 -0.92
N VAL A 388 -20.45 -0.72 -1.20
CA VAL A 388 -19.57 0.33 -0.64
C VAL A 388 -20.09 1.72 -1.00
N SER A 389 -20.51 1.95 -2.25
CA SER A 389 -21.04 3.25 -2.70
C SER A 389 -22.30 3.70 -1.97
N ARG A 390 -23.02 2.77 -1.33
CA ARG A 390 -24.24 3.01 -0.54
C ARG A 390 -24.04 2.77 0.96
N TYR A 391 -22.79 2.66 1.42
CA TYR A 391 -22.48 2.35 2.82
C TYR A 391 -23.14 3.32 3.81
N LEU A 392 -22.99 4.62 3.58
CA LEU A 392 -23.55 5.62 4.49
C LEU A 392 -25.08 5.65 4.45
N ASP A 393 -25.68 5.41 3.28
CA ASP A 393 -27.15 5.29 3.12
C ASP A 393 -27.67 4.11 3.97
N PHE A 394 -26.99 2.97 3.91
CA PHE A 394 -27.33 1.79 4.72
C PHE A 394 -27.12 2.02 6.21
N LYS A 395 -26.01 2.63 6.63
CA LYS A 395 -25.75 2.96 8.04
C LYS A 395 -26.75 3.95 8.61
N THR A 396 -27.13 4.95 7.82
CA THR A 396 -28.20 5.89 8.20
C THR A 396 -29.52 5.15 8.39
N GLY A 397 -29.84 4.19 7.52
CA GLY A 397 -31.01 3.31 7.65
C GLY A 397 -31.00 2.45 8.92
N GLU A 398 -29.85 1.88 9.29
CA GLU A 398 -29.69 1.14 10.55
C GLU A 398 -29.98 2.04 11.77
N VAL A 399 -29.41 3.25 11.82
CA VAL A 399 -29.65 4.21 12.92
C VAL A 399 -31.14 4.55 13.05
N TRP A 400 -31.84 4.82 11.94
CA TRP A 400 -33.29 5.11 12.00
C TRP A 400 -34.13 3.90 12.39
N SER A 401 -33.68 2.69 12.06
CA SER A 401 -34.31 1.45 12.50
C SER A 401 -34.14 1.25 14.02
N GLU A 402 -32.96 1.55 14.56
CA GLU A 402 -32.68 1.55 16.00
C GLU A 402 -33.58 2.57 16.73
N VAL A 403 -33.65 3.82 16.24
CA VAL A 403 -34.53 4.86 16.80
C VAL A 403 -36.00 4.42 16.80
N SER A 404 -36.48 3.84 15.70
CA SER A 404 -37.86 3.37 15.60
C SER A 404 -38.15 2.26 16.61
N ALA A 405 -37.23 1.30 16.74
CA ALA A 405 -37.38 0.19 17.68
C ALA A 405 -37.29 0.64 19.15
N GLU A 406 -36.45 1.62 19.46
CA GLU A 406 -36.35 2.20 20.81
C GLU A 406 -37.63 2.92 21.22
N LEU A 407 -38.21 3.73 20.33
CA LEU A 407 -39.50 4.39 20.57
C LEU A 407 -40.62 3.38 20.85
N GLU A 408 -40.66 2.28 20.09
CA GLU A 408 -41.60 1.18 20.33
C GLU A 408 -41.38 0.51 21.68
N LEU A 409 -40.13 0.24 22.06
CA LEU A 409 -39.77 -0.39 23.34
C LEU A 409 -40.15 0.50 24.55
N GLU A 410 -40.00 1.82 24.42
CA GLU A 410 -40.39 2.79 25.46
C GLU A 410 -41.89 3.08 25.47
N GLY A 411 -42.66 2.56 24.50
CA GLY A 411 -44.08 2.84 24.34
C GLY A 411 -44.37 4.28 23.92
N VAL A 412 -43.38 4.96 23.32
CA VAL A 412 -43.53 6.32 22.80
C VAL A 412 -44.19 6.26 21.44
N ARG A 413 -45.37 6.87 21.33
CA ARG A 413 -46.09 6.96 20.06
C ARG A 413 -45.74 8.28 19.34
N PRO A 414 -45.08 8.24 18.17
CA PRO A 414 -44.81 9.44 17.39
C PRO A 414 -46.12 10.12 16.95
N ILE A 415 -46.09 11.43 16.77
CA ILE A 415 -47.19 12.15 16.11
C ILE A 415 -47.28 11.74 14.64
N THR A 416 -48.45 11.93 14.01
CA THR A 416 -48.69 11.48 12.63
C THR A 416 -47.60 11.91 11.63
N PRO A 417 -47.13 13.18 11.61
CA PRO A 417 -46.06 13.59 10.70
C PRO A 417 -44.75 12.84 10.92
N ASP A 418 -44.37 12.59 12.18
CA ASP A 418 -43.13 11.89 12.52
C ASP A 418 -43.22 10.40 12.18
N ALA A 419 -44.39 9.79 12.41
CA ALA A 419 -44.65 8.40 12.01
C ALA A 419 -44.58 8.22 10.48
N GLU A 420 -45.14 9.16 9.72
CA GLU A 420 -45.04 9.19 8.25
C GLU A 420 -43.58 9.40 7.79
N ALA A 421 -42.83 10.26 8.47
CA ALA A 421 -41.41 10.48 8.19
C ALA A 421 -40.58 9.22 8.44
N LEU A 422 -40.75 8.55 9.59
CA LEU A 422 -40.07 7.28 9.90
C LEU A 422 -40.39 6.19 8.87
N SER A 423 -41.67 6.05 8.50
CA SER A 423 -42.07 5.09 7.45
C SER A 423 -41.41 5.42 6.10
N THR A 424 -41.33 6.70 5.74
CA THR A 424 -40.70 7.15 4.50
C THR A 424 -39.19 6.86 4.50
N ILE A 425 -38.53 7.07 5.63
CA ILE A 425 -37.10 6.79 5.78
C ILE A 425 -36.81 5.30 5.63
N VAL A 426 -37.59 4.44 6.32
CA VAL A 426 -37.46 2.98 6.20
C VAL A 426 -37.67 2.53 4.75
N GLN A 427 -38.73 3.01 4.11
CA GLN A 427 -39.01 2.70 2.71
C GLN A 427 -37.88 3.14 1.78
N THR A 428 -37.33 4.34 1.97
CA THR A 428 -36.21 4.86 1.18
C THR A 428 -34.93 4.02 1.36
N SER A 429 -34.66 3.55 2.57
CA SER A 429 -33.54 2.64 2.84
C SER A 429 -33.72 1.30 2.13
N GLU A 430 -34.91 0.71 2.22
CA GLU A 430 -35.25 -0.55 1.53
C GLU A 430 -35.26 -0.40 -0.01
N ASP A 431 -35.73 0.74 -0.54
CA ASP A 431 -35.68 1.07 -1.97
C ASP A 431 -34.23 1.12 -2.47
N THR A 432 -33.33 1.76 -1.69
CA THR A 432 -31.89 1.82 -2.00
C THR A 432 -31.28 0.42 -2.05
N ALA A 433 -31.56 -0.43 -1.05
CA ALA A 433 -31.07 -1.81 -1.03
C ALA A 433 -31.63 -2.63 -2.21
N ARG A 434 -32.91 -2.47 -2.56
CA ARG A 434 -33.49 -3.11 -3.77
C ARG A 434 -32.81 -2.66 -5.05
N HIS A 435 -32.50 -1.36 -5.18
CA HIS A 435 -31.77 -0.85 -6.34
C HIS A 435 -30.37 -1.46 -6.45
N VAL A 436 -29.64 -1.60 -5.33
CA VAL A 436 -28.34 -2.28 -5.31
C VAL A 436 -28.47 -3.75 -5.71
N CYS A 437 -29.48 -4.49 -5.21
CA CYS A 437 -29.72 -5.87 -5.64
C CYS A 437 -29.96 -5.99 -7.15
N LEU A 438 -30.72 -5.06 -7.75
CA LEU A 438 -30.96 -5.03 -9.20
C LEU A 438 -29.66 -4.76 -9.97
N LEU A 439 -28.83 -3.84 -9.49
CA LEU A 439 -27.52 -3.55 -10.08
C LEU A 439 -26.60 -4.78 -10.00
N GLN A 440 -26.54 -5.45 -8.85
CA GLN A 440 -25.77 -6.67 -8.66
C GLN A 440 -26.22 -7.81 -9.58
N GLN A 441 -27.53 -7.96 -9.79
CA GLN A 441 -28.08 -8.91 -10.76
C GLN A 441 -27.65 -8.56 -12.18
N SER A 442 -27.72 -7.29 -12.58
CA SER A 442 -27.28 -6.82 -13.89
C SER A 442 -25.80 -7.10 -14.15
N ILE A 443 -24.94 -6.92 -13.14
CA ILE A 443 -23.50 -7.21 -13.24
C ILE A 443 -23.27 -8.70 -13.54
N LEU A 444 -23.95 -9.59 -12.80
CA LEU A 444 -23.85 -11.03 -13.03
C LEU A 444 -24.38 -11.46 -14.40
N ASP A 445 -25.49 -10.87 -14.84
CA ASP A 445 -26.05 -11.15 -16.15
C ASP A 445 -25.13 -10.71 -17.29
N GLN A 446 -24.44 -9.56 -17.12
CA GLN A 446 -23.43 -9.11 -18.06
C GLN A 446 -22.22 -10.05 -18.10
N GLN A 447 -21.67 -10.43 -16.94
CA GLN A 447 -20.56 -11.39 -16.85
C GLN A 447 -20.91 -12.70 -17.56
N LYS A 448 -22.09 -13.25 -17.28
CA LYS A 448 -22.56 -14.48 -17.92
C LYS A 448 -22.69 -14.35 -19.44
N GLN A 449 -23.10 -13.19 -19.94
CA GLN A 449 -23.17 -12.94 -21.38
C GLN A 449 -21.78 -12.82 -22.02
N GLU A 450 -20.82 -12.24 -21.32
CA GLU A 450 -19.42 -12.14 -21.75
C GLU A 450 -18.77 -13.52 -21.78
N ASP A 451 -18.91 -14.32 -20.73
CA ASP A 451 -18.43 -15.71 -20.67
C ASP A 451 -18.99 -16.54 -21.83
N LEU A 452 -20.30 -16.43 -22.11
CA LEU A 452 -20.94 -17.13 -23.24
C LEU A 452 -20.44 -16.65 -24.61
N LYS A 453 -20.04 -15.38 -24.74
CA LYS A 453 -19.45 -14.85 -25.98
C LYS A 453 -18.04 -15.38 -26.17
N GLU A 454 -17.22 -15.36 -25.11
CA GLU A 454 -15.86 -15.90 -25.12
C GLU A 454 -15.85 -17.40 -25.42
N GLU A 455 -16.73 -18.17 -24.78
CA GLU A 455 -16.87 -19.60 -25.04
C GLU A 455 -17.23 -19.87 -26.51
N LYS A 456 -18.17 -19.10 -27.08
CA LYS A 456 -18.52 -19.21 -28.52
C LYS A 456 -17.35 -18.87 -29.43
N LEU A 457 -16.54 -17.87 -29.09
CA LEU A 457 -15.35 -17.50 -29.85
C LEU A 457 -14.30 -18.62 -29.80
N ALA A 458 -14.05 -19.18 -28.61
CA ALA A 458 -13.13 -20.30 -28.43
C ALA A 458 -13.58 -21.54 -29.24
N TYR A 459 -14.86 -21.92 -29.20
CA TYR A 459 -15.37 -23.02 -30.01
C TYR A 459 -15.24 -22.75 -31.52
N LYS A 460 -15.48 -21.50 -31.95
CA LYS A 460 -15.30 -21.11 -33.34
C LYS A 460 -13.84 -21.23 -33.76
N GLU A 461 -12.90 -20.81 -32.92
CA GLU A 461 -11.47 -20.95 -33.16
C GLU A 461 -11.06 -22.43 -33.27
N ILE A 462 -11.49 -23.27 -32.33
CA ILE A 462 -11.24 -24.73 -32.38
C ILE A 462 -11.80 -25.34 -33.66
N SER A 463 -13.02 -24.95 -34.06
CA SER A 463 -13.65 -25.43 -35.29
C SER A 463 -12.87 -25.00 -36.53
N LEU A 464 -12.37 -23.76 -36.57
CA LEU A 464 -11.57 -23.25 -37.69
C LEU A 464 -10.20 -23.95 -37.75
N ASN A 465 -9.54 -24.13 -36.61
CA ASN A 465 -8.27 -24.85 -36.51
C ASN A 465 -8.42 -26.30 -36.99
N ARG A 466 -9.50 -26.99 -36.60
CA ARG A 466 -9.81 -28.34 -37.10
C ARG A 466 -10.07 -28.38 -38.59
N LYS A 467 -10.84 -27.42 -39.13
CA LYS A 467 -11.10 -27.32 -40.58
C LYS A 467 -9.81 -27.05 -41.35
N GLN A 468 -8.92 -26.21 -40.83
CA GLN A 468 -7.62 -25.95 -41.42
C GLN A 468 -6.75 -27.21 -41.45
N GLN A 469 -6.69 -27.97 -40.34
CA GLN A 469 -5.99 -29.25 -40.27
C GLN A 469 -6.53 -30.25 -41.29
N GLU A 470 -7.86 -30.35 -41.46
CA GLU A 470 -8.48 -31.20 -42.48
C GLU A 470 -8.10 -30.77 -43.90
N LEU A 471 -8.08 -29.47 -44.19
CA LEU A 471 -7.66 -28.94 -45.49
C LEU A 471 -6.17 -29.21 -45.76
N THR A 472 -5.30 -29.05 -44.75
CA THR A 472 -3.87 -29.40 -44.85
C THR A 472 -3.70 -30.91 -45.06
N ALA A 473 -4.47 -31.76 -44.38
CA ALA A 473 -4.42 -33.20 -44.59
C ALA A 473 -4.86 -33.58 -46.01
N LYS A 474 -5.94 -32.96 -46.53
CA LYS A 474 -6.41 -33.18 -47.90
C LYS A 474 -5.40 -32.66 -48.94
N SER A 475 -4.80 -31.50 -48.74
CA SER A 475 -3.79 -30.96 -49.65
C SER A 475 -2.53 -31.82 -49.65
N TRP A 476 -2.13 -32.34 -48.49
CA TRP A 476 -1.05 -33.30 -48.36
C TRP A 476 -1.36 -34.62 -49.07
N GLN A 477 -2.55 -35.19 -48.85
CA GLN A 477 -3.00 -36.40 -49.55
C GLN A 477 -3.02 -36.19 -51.07
N HIS A 478 -3.52 -35.05 -51.54
CA HIS A 478 -3.51 -34.70 -52.96
C HIS A 478 -2.08 -34.54 -53.50
N HIS A 479 -1.17 -33.93 -52.73
CA HIS A 479 0.24 -33.83 -53.09
C HIS A 479 0.90 -35.21 -53.21
N VAL A 480 0.69 -36.09 -52.23
CA VAL A 480 1.17 -37.48 -52.25
C VAL A 480 0.58 -38.23 -53.45
N ALA A 481 -0.73 -38.12 -53.69
CA ALA A 481 -1.38 -38.76 -54.82
C ALA A 481 -0.83 -38.28 -56.17
N LYS A 482 -0.50 -36.98 -56.30
CA LYS A 482 0.15 -36.43 -57.50
C LYS A 482 1.54 -37.01 -57.72
N THR A 483 2.28 -37.40 -56.68
CA THR A 483 3.62 -37.99 -56.83
C THR A 483 3.61 -39.52 -56.94
N SER A 484 2.58 -40.20 -56.43
CA SER A 484 2.51 -41.67 -56.41
C SER A 484 1.57 -42.30 -57.44
N ASP A 485 0.53 -41.61 -57.92
CA ASP A 485 -0.42 -42.12 -58.91
C ASP A 485 -0.25 -41.45 -60.28
N TYR A 486 0.16 -42.24 -61.28
CA TYR A 486 0.42 -41.78 -62.63
C TYR A 486 -0.82 -41.17 -63.33
N LYS A 487 -2.03 -41.66 -63.03
CA LYS A 487 -3.27 -41.14 -63.64
C LYS A 487 -3.57 -39.74 -63.13
N ILE A 488 -3.51 -39.55 -61.81
CA ILE A 488 -3.74 -38.26 -61.14
C ILE A 488 -2.66 -37.25 -61.54
N LEU A 489 -1.40 -37.68 -61.67
CA LEU A 489 -0.33 -36.83 -62.18
C LEU A 489 -0.60 -36.32 -63.59
N LYS A 490 -1.06 -37.20 -64.49
CA LYS A 490 -1.38 -36.85 -65.88
C LYS A 490 -2.54 -35.87 -65.97
N GLU A 491 -3.60 -36.08 -65.19
CA GLU A 491 -4.73 -35.14 -65.08
C GLU A 491 -4.31 -33.79 -64.50
N SER A 492 -3.50 -33.78 -63.43
CA SER A 492 -2.97 -32.54 -62.84
C SER A 492 -2.07 -31.78 -63.82
N LYS A 493 -1.26 -32.49 -64.62
CA LYS A 493 -0.45 -31.89 -65.69
C LYS A 493 -1.33 -31.24 -66.76
N LEU A 494 -2.39 -31.91 -67.20
CA LEU A 494 -3.34 -31.36 -68.18
C LEU A 494 -4.07 -30.13 -67.64
N LEU A 495 -4.48 -30.15 -66.37
CA LEU A 495 -5.09 -28.98 -65.71
C LEU A 495 -4.11 -27.81 -65.60
N GLN A 496 -2.85 -28.09 -65.29
CA GLN A 496 -1.79 -27.07 -65.26
C GLN A 496 -1.53 -26.49 -66.65
N GLU A 497 -1.45 -27.32 -67.70
CA GLU A 497 -1.33 -26.90 -69.09
C GLU A 497 -2.51 -26.00 -69.51
N ARG A 498 -3.74 -26.41 -69.19
CA ARG A 498 -4.94 -25.61 -69.44
C ARG A 498 -4.92 -24.28 -68.69
N SER A 499 -4.50 -24.27 -67.42
CA SER A 499 -4.36 -23.02 -66.64
C SER A 499 -3.30 -22.09 -67.23
N ILE A 500 -2.17 -22.64 -67.69
CA ILE A 500 -1.12 -21.89 -68.38
C ILE A 500 -1.68 -21.30 -69.67
N GLU A 501 -2.38 -22.08 -70.48
CA GLU A 501 -3.02 -21.61 -71.71
C GLU A 501 -4.06 -20.51 -71.47
N LEU A 502 -4.87 -20.64 -70.42
CA LEU A 502 -5.85 -19.61 -70.04
C LEU A 502 -5.19 -18.32 -69.53
N SER A 503 -4.04 -18.44 -68.87
CA SER A 503 -3.25 -17.29 -68.40
C SER A 503 -2.48 -16.58 -69.53
N ARG A 504 -2.40 -17.17 -70.73
CA ARG A 504 -1.74 -16.53 -71.87
C ARG A 504 -2.61 -15.39 -72.43
N PRO A 505 -2.02 -14.23 -72.76
CA PRO A 505 -2.74 -13.15 -73.43
C PRO A 505 -3.33 -13.65 -74.76
N ARG A 506 -4.62 -13.37 -74.99
CA ARG A 506 -5.33 -13.82 -76.20
C ARG A 506 -5.07 -12.95 -77.43
N GLU A 507 -4.64 -11.71 -77.23
CA GLU A 507 -4.24 -10.77 -78.28
C GLU A 507 -2.77 -10.40 -78.15
N LYS A 508 -2.02 -10.54 -79.25
CA LYS A 508 -0.64 -10.08 -79.35
C LYS A 508 -0.67 -8.66 -79.90
N SER A 509 -0.27 -7.67 -79.12
CA SER A 509 -0.09 -6.31 -79.62
C SER A 509 1.11 -6.26 -80.57
N ASP A 510 0.93 -5.69 -81.76
CA ASP A 510 2.02 -5.54 -82.73
C ASP A 510 3.10 -4.61 -82.17
N GLY A 511 4.34 -5.12 -82.11
CA GLY A 511 5.53 -4.38 -81.65
C GLY A 511 6.27 -5.00 -80.45
N PHE A 512 5.70 -5.99 -79.75
CA PHE A 512 6.36 -6.66 -78.62
C PHE A 512 6.85 -8.07 -78.96
N ILE A 513 8.13 -8.35 -78.67
CA ILE A 513 8.73 -9.68 -78.82
C ILE A 513 8.42 -10.52 -77.57
N PHE A 514 7.55 -11.52 -77.71
CA PHE A 514 7.25 -12.47 -76.65
C PHE A 514 8.18 -13.68 -76.73
N HIS A 515 8.96 -13.95 -75.68
CA HIS A 515 9.73 -15.19 -75.57
C HIS A 515 8.84 -16.33 -75.12
N SER A 516 8.76 -17.41 -75.91
CA SER A 516 8.08 -18.64 -75.49
C SER A 516 8.87 -19.29 -74.34
N THR A 517 8.27 -19.33 -73.15
CA THR A 517 8.79 -20.12 -72.03
C THR A 517 8.40 -21.60 -72.13
N HIS A 518 7.63 -21.98 -73.15
CA HIS A 518 7.23 -23.37 -73.39
C HIS A 518 8.30 -24.11 -74.18
N ILE A 519 8.97 -25.07 -73.54
CA ILE A 519 9.91 -25.98 -74.17
C ILE A 519 9.17 -27.28 -74.52
N PRO A 520 8.83 -27.52 -75.80
CA PRO A 520 8.11 -28.72 -76.20
C PRO A 520 8.97 -29.98 -75.92
N ASN A 521 8.32 -31.04 -75.44
CA ASN A 521 8.93 -32.34 -75.10
C ASN A 521 9.93 -32.35 -73.93
N LEU A 522 9.90 -31.36 -73.03
CA LEU A 522 10.69 -31.41 -71.80
C LEU A 522 10.15 -32.52 -70.87
N GLN A 523 10.81 -33.67 -70.87
CA GLN A 523 10.48 -34.83 -70.01
C GLN A 523 11.21 -34.81 -68.65
N THR A 524 11.91 -33.72 -68.33
CA THR A 524 12.63 -33.60 -67.07
C THR A 524 11.72 -33.03 -65.99
N THR A 525 11.49 -33.80 -64.94
CA THR A 525 11.06 -33.25 -63.65
C THR A 525 12.19 -32.34 -63.16
N ASN A 526 11.97 -31.02 -63.14
CA ASN A 526 12.96 -30.09 -62.59
C ASN A 526 13.18 -30.44 -61.11
N PHE A 527 14.34 -31.02 -60.80
CA PHE A 527 14.88 -31.03 -59.46
C PHE A 527 15.29 -29.59 -59.13
N PHE A 528 14.68 -28.99 -58.11
CA PHE A 528 15.09 -27.67 -57.61
C PHE A 528 16.45 -27.79 -56.92
N SER A 529 17.54 -27.68 -57.68
CA SER A 529 18.87 -27.45 -57.10
C SER A 529 19.75 -26.60 -58.02
N ARG A 530 19.39 -25.33 -58.16
CA ARG A 530 20.32 -24.19 -58.30
C ARG A 530 19.50 -22.91 -58.43
N VAL A 531 19.62 -22.03 -57.43
CA VAL A 531 19.14 -20.66 -57.54
C VAL A 531 20.08 -19.94 -58.50
N LEU A 532 19.56 -19.49 -59.64
CA LEU A 532 20.25 -18.58 -60.54
C LEU A 532 19.64 -17.19 -60.33
N THR A 533 20.41 -16.29 -59.72
CA THR A 533 20.08 -14.87 -59.64
C THR A 533 20.28 -14.26 -61.03
N ILE A 534 19.19 -13.91 -61.69
CA ILE A 534 19.23 -13.12 -62.93
C ILE A 534 19.14 -11.66 -62.51
N GLU A 535 20.19 -10.87 -62.75
CA GLU A 535 20.14 -9.42 -62.60
C GLU A 535 19.25 -8.84 -63.73
N SER A 536 18.21 -8.08 -63.37
CA SER A 536 17.38 -7.41 -64.35
C SER A 536 18.16 -6.32 -65.08
N THR A 537 17.85 -6.08 -66.35
CA THR A 537 18.46 -5.07 -67.24
C THR A 537 18.59 -3.70 -66.55
N PRO A 538 19.75 -3.01 -66.64
CA PRO A 538 19.99 -1.73 -65.95
C PRO A 538 18.98 -0.64 -66.34
N ALA A 539 18.46 0.08 -65.35
CA ALA A 539 17.43 1.11 -65.52
C ALA A 539 17.86 2.31 -66.40
N ALA A 540 19.15 2.46 -66.70
CA ALA A 540 19.68 3.50 -67.58
C ALA A 540 19.33 3.29 -69.07
N LEU A 541 18.86 2.10 -69.47
CA LEU A 541 18.66 1.74 -70.89
C LEU A 541 17.20 1.62 -71.34
N THR A 542 16.22 1.60 -70.43
CA THR A 542 14.80 1.41 -70.79
C THR A 542 13.88 2.57 -70.42
N GLY A 543 14.40 3.63 -69.81
CA GLY A 543 13.60 4.82 -69.46
C GLY A 543 12.42 4.57 -68.51
N GLY A 544 12.23 3.34 -68.01
CA GLY A 544 11.19 2.95 -67.06
C GLY A 544 9.75 3.03 -67.59
N PRO A 545 8.83 2.12 -67.21
CA PRO A 545 7.42 2.17 -67.66
C PRO A 545 6.56 3.21 -66.92
N LEU A 546 7.13 4.14 -66.17
CA LEU A 546 6.41 5.13 -65.34
C LEU A 546 7.17 6.48 -65.23
N ALA A 547 7.90 6.90 -66.26
CA ALA A 547 8.68 8.15 -66.17
C ALA A 547 7.85 9.44 -66.12
N ASN A 548 6.54 9.42 -66.44
CA ASN A 548 5.71 10.63 -66.56
C ASN A 548 4.33 10.55 -65.86
N THR A 549 4.23 9.93 -64.67
CA THR A 549 2.98 9.97 -63.88
C THR A 549 3.23 10.07 -62.37
N ASP A 550 2.50 10.94 -61.68
CA ASP A 550 2.60 11.26 -60.23
C ASP A 550 2.14 10.12 -59.27
N LEU A 551 2.17 8.87 -59.70
CA LEU A 551 1.81 7.69 -58.90
C LEU A 551 3.06 6.83 -58.64
N ALA A 552 4.03 7.39 -57.93
CA ALA A 552 5.10 6.62 -57.32
C ALA A 552 4.58 6.00 -56.00
N LEU A 553 3.86 4.87 -56.09
CA LEU A 553 3.54 4.07 -54.92
C LEU A 553 4.70 3.12 -54.59
N GLU A 554 5.16 3.22 -53.35
CA GLU A 554 6.19 2.41 -52.73
C GLU A 554 5.95 0.91 -52.93
N ARG A 555 7.05 0.21 -53.22
CA ARG A 555 7.11 -1.25 -53.30
C ARG A 555 6.88 -1.84 -51.91
N VAL A 556 5.79 -2.57 -51.71
CA VAL A 556 5.67 -3.50 -50.57
C VAL A 556 6.39 -4.81 -50.95
N PRO A 557 7.40 -5.26 -50.18
CA PRO A 557 8.07 -6.52 -50.45
C PRO A 557 7.17 -7.70 -50.08
N ILE A 558 6.94 -8.59 -51.06
CA ILE A 558 6.33 -9.91 -50.83
C ILE A 558 7.44 -10.82 -50.27
N GLU A 559 7.55 -10.91 -48.95
CA GLU A 559 8.43 -11.89 -48.31
C GLU A 559 7.65 -13.20 -48.05
N GLY A 560 8.04 -14.25 -48.79
CA GLY A 560 7.63 -15.62 -48.53
C GLY A 560 8.35 -16.18 -47.30
N GLY A 561 7.60 -16.85 -46.43
CA GLY A 561 8.07 -17.33 -45.13
C GLY A 561 9.26 -18.30 -45.21
N ALA A 562 10.30 -17.98 -44.45
CA ALA A 562 11.23 -18.94 -43.85
C ALA A 562 11.86 -18.32 -42.59
N LEU A 563 11.82 -19.05 -41.50
CA LEU A 563 12.31 -18.69 -40.16
C LEU A 563 13.77 -18.18 -40.17
N ARG A 564 14.02 -16.99 -39.62
CA ARG A 564 15.33 -16.60 -39.08
C ARG A 564 15.23 -15.81 -37.78
N LYS A 565 16.16 -16.15 -36.88
CA LYS A 565 16.37 -15.64 -35.52
C LYS A 565 16.54 -14.12 -35.48
N VAL A 566 15.90 -13.47 -34.50
CA VAL A 566 16.11 -12.06 -34.15
C VAL A 566 17.17 -11.97 -33.03
N ALA A 567 18.13 -11.07 -33.21
CA ALA A 567 18.94 -10.48 -32.13
C ALA A 567 18.53 -9.01 -31.96
N PRO A 568 18.62 -8.42 -30.76
CA PRO A 568 17.89 -7.21 -30.41
C PRO A 568 18.74 -5.95 -30.57
N SER A 569 18.10 -4.84 -30.93
CA SER A 569 18.57 -3.52 -30.55
C SER A 569 17.44 -2.48 -30.61
N ASN A 570 17.12 -1.96 -29.42
CA ASN A 570 16.59 -0.64 -29.04
C ASN A 570 16.48 0.39 -30.17
N THR A 571 15.36 1.11 -30.28
CA THR A 571 15.10 2.41 -29.61
C THR A 571 13.64 2.82 -29.89
N GLU A 572 13.00 3.45 -28.91
CA GLU A 572 11.58 3.79 -28.80
C GLU A 572 11.11 4.90 -29.76
N LEU A 573 9.83 4.86 -30.18
CA LEU A 573 8.84 5.95 -30.03
C LEU A 573 7.46 5.57 -30.63
N GLU A 574 6.49 5.43 -29.72
CA GLU A 574 5.04 5.69 -29.76
C GLU A 574 4.15 5.29 -30.96
N LEU A 575 3.21 4.37 -30.67
CA LEU A 575 1.92 4.21 -31.36
C LEU A 575 0.83 3.87 -30.33
N PRO A 576 -0.40 4.41 -30.45
CA PRO A 576 -1.56 3.92 -29.74
C PRO A 576 -2.17 2.69 -30.45
N ASN A 577 -2.65 1.75 -29.65
CA ASN A 577 -3.75 0.80 -29.88
C ASN A 577 -4.06 0.41 -31.33
N THR A 578 -3.75 -0.83 -31.70
CA THR A 578 -4.77 -1.81 -32.15
C THR A 578 -4.15 -3.19 -32.36
N VAL A 579 -4.83 -4.17 -31.77
CA VAL A 579 -4.53 -5.60 -31.86
C VAL A 579 -5.03 -6.13 -33.20
N THR A 580 -4.15 -6.74 -34.01
CA THR A 580 -4.48 -7.95 -34.79
C THR A 580 -3.22 -8.74 -35.16
N VAL A 581 -3.10 -9.90 -34.52
CA VAL A 581 -2.48 -11.19 -34.93
C VAL A 581 -1.73 -11.23 -36.27
N LYS A 582 -0.40 -11.16 -36.22
CA LYS A 582 0.49 -12.31 -36.46
C LYS A 582 1.89 -12.05 -35.95
#